data_AF-A0A1T3DV35-F1
#
_entry.id   AF-A0A1T3DV35-F1
#
_cell.length_a   1.000
_cell.length_b   1.000
_cell.length_c   1.000
_cell.angle_alpha   90.00
_cell.angle_beta   90.00
_cell.angle_gamma   90.00
#
_symmetry.space_group_name_H-M   'P 1'
#
loop_
_entity.id
_entity.type
_entity.pdbx_description
1 polymer ?
#
loop_
_entity_poly.entity_id
_entity_poly.type
_entity_poly.pdbx_seq_one_letter_code
_entity_poly.pdbx_strand_id
1 'polypeptide(L)'
;MIQYFRNSIFLILASLIIISCEREPGSGSTGSGEKDYKYFLLSALGSWPNTVHYMTATNDVTKGEMDITKEGDEINSKGTYSYIVKNGFIYNYKTDQGVFKKFKYTQDRLTTVKEVPYTYISDISGYTWIDADTLLLTGETGDGQHIRYTIFRASDLSIIRQGEIEGFQPFPNGYNFLMSGAVTYIDGQIYLQYSFRDGKWLTPQYYNLAVIDYKTFKVKNSVSDSRSVGVSNGSPYFKTYFTKDNEAFYYTCFPRTGAGTGKITLLRALKGATVPDAGYQINLTELVGGKSLETAIDYIGNNKIVILYRDPALGNSYNGRYAIVDIETRQLIRVLDELPGDEPYEQGFFVQDKKLYIAVNASKGGNYVWIYDPQTDKITKGMKLPDRISGFARFDKFYD
;
A
#
# COMPACT_ATOMS: atom_id res chain seq x y z
N MET A 1 -75.03 16.54 27.43
CA MET A 1 -74.04 15.45 27.58
C MET A 1 -72.72 16.07 28.07
N ILE A 2 -72.54 16.08 29.39
CA ILE A 2 -71.31 16.03 30.20
C ILE A 2 -70.03 16.76 29.68
N GLN A 3 -69.82 17.99 30.18
CA GLN A 3 -68.77 18.47 31.09
C GLN A 3 -67.31 17.92 31.07
N TYR A 4 -66.37 18.89 31.21
CA TYR A 4 -65.03 18.87 31.86
C TYR A 4 -63.74 18.90 31.01
N PHE A 5 -63.09 20.08 31.05
CA PHE A 5 -61.73 20.32 31.59
C PHE A 5 -60.55 19.45 31.09
N ARG A 6 -59.55 20.08 30.46
CA ARG A 6 -58.28 20.48 31.13
C ARG A 6 -57.27 21.10 30.16
N ASN A 7 -56.76 22.25 30.59
CA ASN A 7 -55.44 22.79 30.27
C ASN A 7 -54.38 21.68 30.26
N SER A 8 -53.48 21.68 29.29
CA SER A 8 -52.08 21.31 29.49
C SER A 8 -51.19 21.88 28.39
N ILE A 9 -50.43 22.88 28.81
CA ILE A 9 -49.12 23.30 28.33
C ILE A 9 -48.34 22.13 27.73
N PHE A 10 -47.90 22.25 26.47
CA PHE A 10 -46.79 21.44 25.96
C PHE A 10 -45.58 22.34 25.78
N LEU A 11 -44.71 22.29 26.79
CA LEU A 11 -43.38 22.86 26.80
C LEU A 11 -42.41 21.69 27.00
N ILE A 12 -41.61 21.42 25.96
CA ILE A 12 -40.24 20.89 25.97
C ILE A 12 -40.00 19.58 26.74
N LEU A 13 -39.59 18.51 26.05
CA LEU A 13 -38.27 17.91 26.29
C LEU A 13 -37.84 16.91 25.20
N ALA A 14 -36.58 17.10 24.82
CA ALA A 14 -35.80 16.29 23.91
C ALA A 14 -35.73 14.81 24.31
N SER A 15 -35.78 13.95 23.30
CA SER A 15 -35.13 12.62 23.32
C SER A 15 -34.88 12.19 21.88
N LEU A 16 -34.09 13.00 21.15
CA LEU A 16 -33.26 12.45 20.09
C LEU A 16 -32.20 11.60 20.81
N ILE A 17 -32.38 10.29 20.75
CA ILE A 17 -31.36 9.32 21.16
C ILE A 17 -30.22 9.49 20.14
N ILE A 18 -29.29 10.37 20.47
CA ILE A 18 -27.97 10.38 19.88
C ILE A 18 -27.37 9.06 20.35
N ILE A 19 -27.31 8.07 19.47
CA ILE A 19 -26.41 6.94 19.66
C ILE A 19 -25.03 7.57 19.71
N SER A 20 -24.50 7.63 20.93
CA SER A 20 -23.15 8.06 21.23
C SER A 20 -22.21 7.26 20.34
N CYS A 21 -21.67 7.90 19.30
CA CYS A 21 -20.37 7.49 18.78
C CYS A 21 -19.46 7.46 20.01
N GLU A 22 -18.91 6.29 20.35
CA GLU A 22 -17.71 6.26 21.16
C GLU A 22 -16.68 7.08 20.38
N ARG A 23 -16.54 8.36 20.76
CA ARG A 23 -15.42 9.17 20.33
C ARG A 23 -14.18 8.39 20.74
N GLU A 24 -13.23 8.24 19.81
CA GLU A 24 -11.86 7.91 20.18
C GLU A 24 -11.50 8.71 21.44
N PRO A 25 -10.89 8.08 22.46
CA PRO A 25 -10.58 8.77 23.71
C PRO A 25 -9.96 10.11 23.36
N GLY A 26 -10.67 11.18 23.71
CA GLY A 26 -10.33 12.53 23.25
C GLY A 26 -8.87 12.81 23.54
N SER A 27 -8.21 13.53 22.64
CA SER A 27 -6.80 13.96 22.57
C SER A 27 -6.11 14.29 23.91
N GLY A 28 -6.03 13.30 24.79
CA GLY A 28 -5.84 13.43 26.22
C GLY A 28 -4.51 12.84 26.64
N SER A 29 -3.46 13.21 25.92
CA SER A 29 -2.12 13.42 26.44
C SER A 29 -1.39 14.18 25.35
N THR A 30 -0.94 15.41 25.64
CA THR A 30 0.00 16.09 24.74
C THR A 30 1.27 15.25 24.77
N GLY A 31 1.53 14.48 23.72
CA GLY A 31 2.78 13.74 23.65
C GLY A 31 3.96 14.72 23.62
N SER A 32 5.14 14.21 23.98
CA SER A 32 6.35 15.02 24.17
C SER A 32 7.19 15.20 22.92
N GLY A 33 6.86 14.49 21.83
CA GLY A 33 7.65 14.46 20.61
C GLY A 33 7.58 15.70 19.74
N GLU A 34 8.22 15.59 18.58
CA GLU A 34 8.29 16.64 17.56
C GLU A 34 6.95 16.86 16.86
N LYS A 35 6.72 18.08 16.34
CA LYS A 35 5.47 18.41 15.62
C LYS A 35 5.42 17.81 14.21
N ASP A 36 6.59 17.66 13.60
CA ASP A 36 6.74 17.20 12.23
C ASP A 36 7.88 16.19 12.19
N TYR A 37 7.58 15.03 11.64
CA TYR A 37 8.54 13.95 11.44
C TYR A 37 8.73 13.68 9.94
N LYS A 38 9.93 13.22 9.56
CA LYS A 38 10.26 12.87 8.17
C LYS A 38 9.99 11.41 7.85
N TYR A 39 10.23 10.52 8.82
CA TYR A 39 10.18 9.07 8.62
C TYR A 39 9.36 8.42 9.72
N PHE A 40 8.76 7.27 9.40
CA PHE A 40 8.04 6.46 10.37
C PHE A 40 8.29 4.98 10.18
N LEU A 41 8.05 4.25 11.26
CA LEU A 41 8.09 2.81 11.32
C LEU A 41 6.81 2.28 11.96
N LEU A 42 6.14 1.36 11.27
CA LEU A 42 5.09 0.51 11.81
C LEU A 42 5.66 -0.83 12.25
N SER A 43 5.68 -1.03 13.55
CA SER A 43 6.10 -2.29 14.17
C SER A 43 4.88 -3.16 14.45
N ALA A 44 4.92 -4.41 14.02
CA ALA A 44 3.91 -5.43 14.32
C ALA A 44 4.33 -6.26 15.54
N LEU A 45 3.45 -6.38 16.52
CA LEU A 45 3.65 -7.20 17.72
C LEU A 45 2.60 -8.31 17.78
N GLY A 46 3.04 -9.53 18.07
CA GLY A 46 2.18 -10.71 18.12
C GLY A 46 1.98 -11.36 16.74
N SER A 47 1.12 -12.37 16.69
CA SER A 47 0.83 -13.14 15.47
C SER A 47 -0.62 -12.98 15.05
N TRP A 48 -0.86 -13.05 13.75
CA TRP A 48 -2.22 -13.04 13.21
C TRP A 48 -3.08 -14.13 13.85
N PRO A 49 -4.36 -13.85 14.22
CA PRO A 49 -5.10 -12.60 13.98
C PRO A 49 -4.91 -11.52 15.07
N ASN A 50 -4.10 -11.76 16.09
CA ASN A 50 -3.95 -10.89 17.27
C ASN A 50 -2.77 -9.91 17.16
N THR A 51 -2.42 -9.49 15.94
CA THR A 51 -1.31 -8.55 15.73
C THR A 51 -1.71 -7.13 16.09
N VAL A 52 -0.93 -6.47 16.94
CA VAL A 52 -1.07 -5.06 17.29
C VAL A 52 0.04 -4.26 16.60
N HIS A 53 -0.32 -3.14 15.98
CA HIS A 53 0.65 -2.29 15.29
C HIS A 53 0.88 -1.01 16.09
N TYR A 54 2.13 -0.58 16.12
CA TYR A 54 2.54 0.67 16.72
C TYR A 54 3.30 1.52 15.72
N MET A 55 2.98 2.83 15.71
CA MET A 55 3.74 3.81 14.95
C MET A 55 4.76 4.51 15.84
N THR A 56 5.98 4.57 15.33
CA THR A 56 7.09 5.41 15.83
C THR A 56 7.58 6.28 14.69
N ALA A 57 8.18 7.43 14.97
CA ALA A 57 8.67 8.35 13.94
C ALA A 57 9.98 9.04 14.32
N THR A 58 10.71 9.51 13.31
CA THR A 58 11.98 10.22 13.51
C THR A 58 12.27 11.20 12.37
N ASN A 59 13.22 12.10 12.62
CA ASN A 59 13.79 13.00 11.64
C ASN A 59 15.17 12.59 11.12
N ASP A 60 15.77 11.53 11.67
CA ASP A 60 17.06 11.00 11.26
C ASP A 60 17.11 9.47 11.41
N VAL A 61 17.25 8.75 10.29
CA VAL A 61 17.35 7.28 10.27
C VAL A 61 18.80 6.77 10.21
N THR A 62 19.79 7.67 10.26
CA THR A 62 21.22 7.34 10.12
C THR A 62 21.91 7.04 11.45
N LYS A 63 21.30 7.40 12.57
CA LYS A 63 21.85 7.24 13.92
C LYS A 63 20.73 7.28 14.96
N GLY A 64 21.04 6.91 16.20
CA GLY A 64 20.07 6.91 17.30
C GLY A 64 19.30 5.59 17.40
N GLU A 65 18.20 5.61 18.13
CA GLU A 65 17.37 4.45 18.43
C GLU A 65 15.89 4.86 18.44
N MET A 66 15.04 4.09 17.77
CA MET A 66 13.59 4.15 17.94
C MET A 66 13.15 3.26 19.09
N ASP A 67 12.27 3.76 19.95
CA ASP A 67 11.78 3.07 21.15
C ASP A 67 10.25 3.11 21.24
N ILE A 68 9.64 2.03 20.77
CA ILE A 68 8.18 1.79 20.81
C ILE A 68 7.57 1.95 22.21
N THR A 69 8.33 1.75 23.30
CA THR A 69 7.81 1.87 24.66
C THR A 69 7.74 3.31 25.16
N LYS A 70 8.46 4.23 24.52
CA LYS A 70 8.49 5.66 24.86
C LYS A 70 7.65 6.49 23.89
N GLU A 71 7.83 6.27 22.60
CA GLU A 71 7.24 7.09 21.54
C GLU A 71 6.17 6.36 20.71
N GLY A 72 6.00 5.05 20.93
CA GLY A 72 5.02 4.25 20.19
C GLY A 72 3.58 4.65 20.48
N ASP A 73 2.79 4.73 19.42
CA ASP A 73 1.34 4.91 19.50
C ASP A 73 0.64 3.73 18.83
N GLU A 74 -0.31 3.12 19.53
CA GLU A 74 -1.11 2.00 19.04
C GLU A 74 -2.07 2.50 17.95
N ILE A 75 -2.15 1.79 16.82
CA ILE A 75 -2.89 2.29 15.64
C ILE A 75 -4.15 1.49 15.28
N ASN A 76 -4.30 0.22 15.67
CA ASN A 76 -5.39 -0.64 15.21
C ASN A 76 -6.75 -0.13 15.70
N SER A 77 -6.80 0.54 16.85
CA SER A 77 -8.02 1.20 17.35
C SER A 77 -8.44 2.40 16.50
N LYS A 78 -7.49 3.06 15.82
CA LYS A 78 -7.69 4.31 15.06
C LYS A 78 -7.89 4.05 13.57
N GLY A 79 -7.07 3.19 12.99
CA GLY A 79 -6.99 2.91 11.56
C GLY A 79 -6.62 1.45 11.27
N THR A 80 -6.22 1.19 10.03
CA THR A 80 -5.53 -0.05 9.63
C THR A 80 -4.05 0.25 9.40
N TYR A 81 -3.22 -0.76 9.16
CA TYR A 81 -1.82 -0.57 8.74
C TYR A 81 -1.67 -0.31 7.23
N SER A 82 -2.78 -0.14 6.50
CA SER A 82 -2.81 0.22 5.07
C SER A 82 -2.73 1.73 4.87
N TYR A 83 -1.55 2.26 4.60
CA TYR A 83 -1.33 3.71 4.55
C TYR A 83 -1.06 4.24 3.15
N ILE A 84 -1.74 5.33 2.82
CA ILE A 84 -1.40 6.16 1.69
C ILE A 84 -0.79 7.43 2.28
N VAL A 85 0.45 7.73 1.95
CA VAL A 85 1.18 8.85 2.57
C VAL A 85 1.40 9.96 1.54
N LYS A 86 1.17 11.21 1.95
CA LYS A 86 1.49 12.39 1.14
C LYS A 86 1.57 13.65 2.01
N ASN A 87 2.58 14.47 1.75
CA ASN A 87 2.72 15.82 2.31
C ASN A 87 2.54 15.89 3.85
N GLY A 88 3.10 14.93 4.59
CA GLY A 88 3.02 14.92 6.05
C GLY A 88 1.77 14.25 6.63
N PHE A 89 0.86 13.76 5.78
CA PHE A 89 -0.38 13.13 6.21
C PHE A 89 -0.47 11.67 5.78
N ILE A 90 -1.24 10.91 6.54
CA ILE A 90 -1.59 9.51 6.26
C ILE A 90 -3.08 9.45 5.95
N TYR A 91 -3.43 8.79 4.86
CA TYR A 91 -4.80 8.51 4.44
C TYR A 91 -5.07 7.02 4.60
N ASN A 92 -6.21 6.68 5.20
CA ASN A 92 -6.53 5.33 5.59
C ASN A 92 -8.03 5.07 5.44
N TYR A 93 -8.39 3.91 4.89
CA TYR A 93 -9.78 3.45 4.87
C TYR A 93 -9.97 2.43 5.97
N LYS A 94 -10.79 2.78 6.97
CA LYS A 94 -11.19 1.87 8.05
C LYS A 94 -12.53 1.23 7.68
N THR A 95 -12.44 0.17 6.89
CA THR A 95 -13.57 -0.54 6.25
C THR A 95 -14.61 -1.02 7.26
N ASP A 96 -14.18 -1.56 8.40
CA ASP A 96 -15.04 -2.05 9.49
C ASP A 96 -15.89 -0.95 10.14
N GLN A 97 -15.47 0.31 10.04
CA GLN A 97 -16.22 1.48 10.51
C GLN A 97 -16.89 2.27 9.39
N GLY A 98 -16.61 1.95 8.12
CA GLY A 98 -17.14 2.70 6.97
C GLY A 98 -16.71 4.16 6.96
N VAL A 99 -15.44 4.45 7.28
CA VAL A 99 -14.89 5.81 7.31
C VAL A 99 -13.54 5.91 6.60
N PHE A 100 -13.35 6.99 5.85
CA PHE A 100 -12.06 7.39 5.31
C PHE A 100 -11.45 8.46 6.20
N LYS A 101 -10.22 8.22 6.66
CA LYS A 101 -9.52 9.03 7.66
C LYS A 101 -8.27 9.67 7.09
N LYS A 102 -7.98 10.88 7.57
CA LYS A 102 -6.74 11.62 7.39
C LYS A 102 -6.12 11.79 8.77
N PHE A 103 -4.91 11.28 8.93
CA PHE A 103 -4.13 11.37 10.15
C PHE A 103 -2.89 12.24 9.97
N LYS A 104 -2.41 12.78 11.08
CA LYS A 104 -1.06 13.32 11.22
C LYS A 104 -0.40 12.64 12.41
N TYR A 105 0.81 12.12 12.21
CA TYR A 105 1.64 11.71 13.33
C TYR A 105 2.41 12.94 13.84
N THR A 106 2.10 13.37 15.05
CA THR A 106 2.66 14.57 15.68
C THR A 106 2.76 14.33 17.16
N GLN A 107 3.85 14.79 17.76
CA GLN A 107 4.12 14.66 19.19
C GLN A 107 3.97 13.21 19.65
N ASP A 108 4.56 12.26 18.92
CA ASP A 108 4.51 10.81 19.22
C ASP A 108 3.10 10.20 19.26
N ARG A 109 2.14 10.84 18.57
CA ARG A 109 0.76 10.39 18.50
C ARG A 109 0.24 10.46 17.07
N LEU A 110 -0.39 9.39 16.63
CA LEU A 110 -1.25 9.39 15.46
C LEU A 110 -2.56 10.08 15.83
N THR A 111 -2.79 11.25 15.24
CA THR A 111 -3.94 12.10 15.51
C THR A 111 -4.87 12.16 14.29
N THR A 112 -6.16 11.97 14.52
CA THR A 112 -7.20 12.13 13.49
C THR A 112 -7.37 13.61 13.18
N VAL A 113 -6.97 14.02 11.98
CA VAL A 113 -7.15 15.39 11.47
C VAL A 113 -8.56 15.55 10.92
N LYS A 114 -9.03 14.55 10.18
CA LYS A 114 -10.33 14.53 9.55
C LYS A 114 -10.78 13.09 9.31
N GLU A 115 -12.07 12.85 9.43
CA GLU A 115 -12.71 11.63 8.96
C GLU A 115 -14.02 11.97 8.26
N VAL A 116 -14.39 11.13 7.29
CA VAL A 116 -15.65 11.24 6.53
C VAL A 116 -16.26 9.85 6.36
N PRO A 117 -17.61 9.71 6.39
CA PRO A 117 -18.26 8.45 6.04
C PRO A 117 -17.90 8.02 4.62
N TYR A 118 -17.55 6.75 4.45
CA TYR A 118 -17.17 6.16 3.16
C TYR A 118 -17.38 4.65 3.16
N THR A 119 -18.25 4.16 2.28
CA THR A 119 -18.60 2.72 2.15
C THR A 119 -18.76 2.29 0.68
N TYR A 120 -18.24 3.09 -0.26
CA TYR A 120 -18.53 2.92 -1.68
C TYR A 120 -17.82 1.72 -2.32
N ILE A 121 -16.70 1.29 -1.72
CA ILE A 121 -15.88 0.13 -2.11
C ILE A 121 -15.70 -0.81 -0.90
N SER A 122 -15.44 -2.10 -1.17
CA SER A 122 -15.21 -3.09 -0.10
C SER A 122 -13.89 -2.89 0.63
N ASP A 123 -12.82 -2.58 -0.10
CA ASP A 123 -11.52 -2.18 0.43
C ASP A 123 -10.75 -1.40 -0.65
N ILE A 124 -9.61 -0.80 -0.30
CA ILE A 124 -8.71 -0.16 -1.28
C ILE A 124 -7.89 -1.24 -1.99
N SER A 125 -8.24 -1.51 -3.24
CA SER A 125 -7.51 -2.46 -4.09
C SER A 125 -6.47 -1.80 -4.99
N GLY A 126 -6.53 -0.47 -5.11
CA GLY A 126 -5.58 0.35 -5.85
C GLY A 126 -5.69 1.82 -5.46
N TYR A 127 -4.59 2.57 -5.56
CA TYR A 127 -4.61 4.03 -5.40
C TYR A 127 -3.56 4.69 -6.27
N THR A 128 -3.79 5.96 -6.62
CA THR A 128 -2.76 6.79 -7.26
C THR A 128 -3.02 8.27 -7.01
N TRP A 129 -1.96 9.05 -6.92
CA TRP A 129 -2.03 10.51 -6.83
C TRP A 129 -2.12 11.11 -8.23
N ILE A 130 -3.14 11.93 -8.47
CA ILE A 130 -3.31 12.65 -9.74
C ILE A 130 -2.43 13.90 -9.76
N ASP A 131 -2.35 14.55 -8.60
CA ASP A 131 -1.51 15.73 -8.33
C ASP A 131 -1.21 15.79 -6.81
N ALA A 132 -0.77 16.95 -6.31
CA ALA A 132 -0.41 17.16 -4.92
C ALA A 132 -1.59 17.11 -3.91
N ASP A 133 -2.83 17.27 -4.35
CA ASP A 133 -4.03 17.32 -3.50
C ASP A 133 -5.19 16.42 -4.00
N THR A 134 -5.01 15.67 -5.09
CA THR A 134 -6.06 14.82 -5.66
C THR A 134 -5.67 13.35 -5.58
N LEU A 135 -6.40 12.58 -4.77
CA LEU A 135 -6.19 11.14 -4.57
C LEU A 135 -7.28 10.34 -5.26
N LEU A 136 -6.89 9.41 -6.14
CA LEU A 136 -7.78 8.41 -6.72
C LEU A 136 -7.63 7.09 -5.96
N LEU A 137 -8.75 6.55 -5.49
CA LEU A 137 -8.88 5.18 -4.98
C LEU A 137 -9.69 4.33 -5.95
N THR A 138 -9.31 3.06 -6.07
CA THR A 138 -10.08 2.03 -6.76
C THR A 138 -10.31 0.84 -5.83
N GLY A 139 -11.46 0.20 -5.93
CA GLY A 139 -11.76 -1.02 -5.18
C GLY A 139 -12.95 -1.76 -5.77
N GLU A 140 -12.99 -3.07 -5.57
CA GLU A 140 -14.12 -3.89 -5.99
C GLU A 140 -15.35 -3.67 -5.10
N THR A 141 -16.51 -4.02 -5.65
CA THR A 141 -17.73 -4.25 -4.88
C THR A 141 -17.66 -5.57 -4.11
N GLY A 142 -18.49 -5.72 -3.08
CA GLY A 142 -18.47 -6.91 -2.22
C GLY A 142 -18.86 -8.21 -2.93
N ASP A 143 -19.60 -8.12 -4.03
CA ASP A 143 -19.92 -9.23 -4.93
C ASP A 143 -18.82 -9.50 -5.98
N GLY A 144 -17.77 -8.66 -6.00
CA GLY A 144 -16.65 -8.70 -6.94
C GLY A 144 -17.03 -8.49 -8.41
N GLN A 145 -18.24 -8.00 -8.72
CA GLN A 145 -18.70 -7.83 -10.11
C GLN A 145 -18.19 -6.55 -10.76
N HIS A 146 -17.86 -5.53 -9.96
CA HIS A 146 -17.55 -4.19 -10.43
C HIS A 146 -16.29 -3.65 -9.77
N ILE A 147 -15.51 -2.84 -10.50
CA ILE A 147 -14.46 -1.99 -9.94
C ILE A 147 -14.99 -0.56 -9.91
N ARG A 148 -15.04 0.02 -8.71
CA ARG A 148 -15.45 1.38 -8.46
C ARG A 148 -14.26 2.28 -8.20
N TYR A 149 -14.46 3.57 -8.39
CA TYR A 149 -13.48 4.59 -8.09
C TYR A 149 -14.07 5.69 -7.23
N THR A 150 -13.20 6.32 -6.44
CA THR A 150 -13.49 7.56 -5.71
C THR A 150 -12.30 8.49 -5.82
N ILE A 151 -12.55 9.74 -6.21
CA ILE A 151 -11.57 10.80 -6.23
C ILE A 151 -11.83 11.71 -5.03
N PHE A 152 -10.85 11.80 -4.14
CA PHE A 152 -10.87 12.68 -3.00
C PHE A 152 -9.99 13.91 -3.25
N ARG A 153 -10.45 15.06 -2.75
CA ARG A 153 -9.57 16.16 -2.39
C ARG A 153 -8.90 15.82 -1.06
N ALA A 154 -7.58 15.76 -1.04
CA ALA A 154 -6.81 15.25 0.08
C ALA A 154 -6.68 16.27 1.22
N SER A 155 -6.87 17.55 0.95
CA SER A 155 -6.83 18.62 1.94
C SER A 155 -8.00 18.52 2.93
N ASP A 156 -9.21 18.23 2.46
CA ASP A 156 -10.45 18.23 3.26
C ASP A 156 -11.25 16.90 3.26
N LEU A 157 -10.79 15.89 2.50
CA LEU A 157 -11.47 14.61 2.26
C LEU A 157 -12.84 14.74 1.56
N SER A 158 -13.10 15.85 0.85
CA SER A 158 -14.31 15.95 0.02
C SER A 158 -14.21 15.02 -1.19
N ILE A 159 -15.31 14.33 -1.50
CA ILE A 159 -15.42 13.52 -2.71
C ILE A 159 -15.61 14.47 -3.88
N ILE A 160 -14.63 14.51 -4.79
CA ILE A 160 -14.70 15.26 -6.04
C ILE A 160 -15.64 14.55 -7.02
N ARG A 161 -15.48 13.22 -7.11
CA ARG A 161 -16.28 12.35 -7.97
C ARG A 161 -16.11 10.90 -7.54
N GLN A 162 -17.16 10.11 -7.71
CA GLN A 162 -17.08 8.65 -7.57
C GLN A 162 -17.98 8.00 -8.61
N GLY A 163 -17.70 6.73 -8.92
CA GLY A 163 -18.48 5.98 -9.90
C GLY A 163 -17.96 4.58 -10.11
N GLU A 164 -18.50 3.91 -11.11
CA GLU A 164 -17.99 2.63 -11.60
C GLU A 164 -17.08 2.86 -12.81
N ILE A 165 -16.05 2.03 -12.96
CA ILE A 165 -15.24 1.99 -14.18
C ILE A 165 -15.93 1.07 -15.18
N GLU A 166 -16.36 1.63 -16.32
CA GLU A 166 -17.10 0.90 -17.34
C GLU A 166 -16.21 0.44 -18.49
N GLY A 167 -16.56 -0.69 -19.13
CA GLY A 167 -15.94 -1.14 -20.37
C GLY A 167 -14.79 -2.14 -20.21
N PHE A 168 -14.70 -2.82 -19.06
CA PHE A 168 -13.80 -3.97 -18.93
C PHE A 168 -14.18 -5.10 -19.89
N GLN A 169 -13.21 -5.97 -20.17
CA GLN A 169 -13.47 -7.23 -20.87
C GLN A 169 -14.54 -8.05 -20.12
N PRO A 170 -15.42 -8.77 -20.85
CA PRO A 170 -16.43 -9.61 -20.22
C PRO A 170 -15.78 -10.76 -19.45
N PHE A 171 -16.51 -11.27 -18.46
CA PHE A 171 -16.07 -12.45 -17.71
C PHE A 171 -15.85 -13.64 -18.65
N PRO A 172 -14.67 -14.30 -18.60
CA PRO A 172 -14.47 -15.56 -19.29
C PRO A 172 -15.23 -16.70 -18.60
N ASN A 173 -15.55 -17.76 -19.33
CA ASN A 173 -16.27 -18.92 -18.80
C ASN A 173 -15.61 -19.47 -17.53
N GLY A 174 -16.41 -19.63 -16.46
CA GLY A 174 -15.96 -20.20 -15.18
C GLY A 174 -15.37 -19.18 -14.19
N TYR A 175 -15.20 -17.92 -14.59
CA TYR A 175 -14.71 -16.85 -13.72
C TYR A 175 -15.82 -15.81 -13.54
N ASN A 176 -16.06 -15.41 -12.30
CA ASN A 176 -17.22 -14.57 -11.98
C ASN A 176 -16.87 -13.38 -11.08
N PHE A 177 -15.59 -13.09 -10.85
CA PHE A 177 -15.16 -11.98 -10.00
C PHE A 177 -14.01 -11.24 -10.65
N LEU A 178 -14.03 -9.91 -10.57
CA LEU A 178 -12.91 -9.05 -10.90
C LEU A 178 -11.86 -9.13 -9.78
N MET A 179 -10.61 -8.92 -10.17
CA MET A 179 -9.48 -8.78 -9.27
C MET A 179 -8.59 -7.66 -9.79
N SER A 180 -8.58 -6.54 -9.07
CA SER A 180 -7.77 -5.36 -9.35
C SER A 180 -6.30 -5.61 -8.95
N GLY A 181 -5.39 -4.98 -9.68
CA GLY A 181 -3.96 -4.96 -9.37
C GLY A 181 -3.39 -3.55 -9.44
N ALA A 182 -2.18 -3.43 -9.99
CA ALA A 182 -1.47 -2.17 -10.11
C ALA A 182 -2.30 -1.08 -10.79
N VAL A 183 -2.22 0.14 -10.27
CA VAL A 183 -2.88 1.31 -10.87
C VAL A 183 -1.96 2.51 -10.88
N THR A 184 -2.00 3.30 -11.95
CA THR A 184 -1.32 4.61 -11.98
C THR A 184 -2.05 5.60 -12.86
N TYR A 185 -1.75 6.88 -12.66
CA TYR A 185 -2.20 7.97 -13.51
C TYR A 185 -1.01 8.58 -14.24
N ILE A 186 -1.09 8.66 -15.57
CA ILE A 186 -0.10 9.32 -16.42
C ILE A 186 -0.84 10.09 -17.50
N ASP A 187 -0.66 11.41 -17.51
CA ASP A 187 -1.07 12.31 -18.61
C ASP A 187 -2.55 12.15 -19.05
N GLY A 188 -3.47 12.27 -18.10
CA GLY A 188 -4.91 12.17 -18.36
C GLY A 188 -5.44 10.75 -18.54
N GLN A 189 -4.59 9.73 -18.39
CA GLN A 189 -4.95 8.32 -18.51
C GLN A 189 -4.70 7.59 -17.20
N ILE A 190 -5.59 6.67 -16.85
CA ILE A 190 -5.38 5.70 -15.79
C ILE A 190 -5.00 4.37 -16.44
N TYR A 191 -3.87 3.82 -16.02
CA TYR A 191 -3.49 2.45 -16.34
C TYR A 191 -3.89 1.58 -15.16
N LEU A 192 -4.75 0.58 -15.41
CA LEU A 192 -5.24 -0.34 -14.39
C LEU A 192 -4.99 -1.77 -14.83
N GLN A 193 -4.14 -2.46 -14.10
CA GLN A 193 -3.98 -3.90 -14.22
C GLN A 193 -5.15 -4.58 -13.50
N TYR A 194 -5.75 -5.58 -14.14
CA TYR A 194 -6.79 -6.39 -13.51
C TYR A 194 -6.80 -7.81 -14.10
N SER A 195 -7.47 -8.73 -13.43
CA SER A 195 -7.74 -10.08 -13.94
C SER A 195 -9.11 -10.54 -13.43
N PHE A 196 -9.40 -11.81 -13.67
CA PHE A 196 -10.61 -12.47 -13.22
C PHE A 196 -10.24 -13.57 -12.22
N ARG A 197 -11.19 -13.96 -11.38
CA ARG A 197 -11.05 -15.15 -10.54
C ARG A 197 -12.35 -15.95 -10.45
N ASP A 198 -12.22 -17.23 -10.14
CA ASP A 198 -13.35 -18.09 -9.80
C ASP A 198 -13.67 -18.01 -8.28
N GLY A 199 -14.64 -18.81 -7.84
CA GLY A 199 -14.99 -18.93 -6.42
C GLY A 199 -13.91 -19.60 -5.55
N LYS A 200 -12.87 -20.18 -6.16
CA LYS A 200 -11.72 -20.81 -5.50
C LYS A 200 -10.47 -19.94 -5.54
N TRP A 201 -10.59 -18.67 -5.97
CA TRP A 201 -9.50 -17.71 -6.10
C TRP A 201 -8.44 -18.07 -7.17
N LEU A 202 -8.78 -18.97 -8.10
CA LEU A 202 -7.93 -19.26 -9.25
C LEU A 202 -8.16 -18.22 -10.34
N THR A 203 -7.08 -17.85 -11.02
CA THR A 203 -7.07 -16.85 -12.09
C THR A 203 -6.93 -17.51 -13.46
N PRO A 204 -7.37 -16.87 -14.55
CA PRO A 204 -7.04 -17.35 -15.90
C PRO A 204 -5.53 -17.24 -16.16
N GLN A 205 -5.04 -17.95 -17.18
CA GLN A 205 -3.61 -17.96 -17.59
C GLN A 205 -3.21 -16.69 -18.36
N TYR A 206 -3.73 -15.54 -17.94
CA TYR A 206 -3.42 -14.22 -18.45
C TYR A 206 -3.79 -13.16 -17.40
N TYR A 207 -3.33 -11.94 -17.63
CA TYR A 207 -3.84 -10.74 -16.97
C TYR A 207 -4.36 -9.76 -18.02
N ASN A 208 -5.04 -8.72 -17.58
CA ASN A 208 -5.49 -7.62 -18.44
C ASN A 208 -4.85 -6.30 -18.01
N LEU A 209 -4.56 -5.44 -18.98
CA LEU A 209 -4.26 -4.03 -18.74
C LEU A 209 -5.36 -3.18 -19.39
N ALA A 210 -6.08 -2.43 -18.58
CA ALA A 210 -7.02 -1.41 -19.03
C ALA A 210 -6.35 -0.03 -19.06
N VAL A 211 -6.60 0.70 -20.13
CA VAL A 211 -6.29 2.12 -20.27
C VAL A 211 -7.60 2.87 -20.22
N ILE A 212 -7.78 3.71 -19.21
CA ILE A 212 -9.03 4.36 -18.86
C ILE A 212 -8.88 5.87 -19.00
N ASP A 213 -9.90 6.51 -19.60
CA ASP A 213 -9.95 7.97 -19.65
C ASP A 213 -10.22 8.55 -18.25
N TYR A 214 -9.32 9.38 -17.72
CA TYR A 214 -9.52 9.97 -16.39
C TYR A 214 -10.74 10.90 -16.32
N LYS A 215 -11.18 11.51 -17.43
CA LYS A 215 -12.33 12.43 -17.40
C LYS A 215 -13.64 11.66 -17.40
N THR A 216 -13.73 10.51 -18.06
CA THR A 216 -15.00 9.76 -18.16
C THR A 216 -15.04 8.48 -17.35
N PHE A 217 -13.90 7.97 -16.88
CA PHE A 217 -13.75 6.66 -16.25
C PHE A 217 -14.29 5.50 -17.10
N LYS A 218 -14.19 5.67 -18.42
CA LYS A 218 -14.49 4.61 -19.39
C LYS A 218 -13.19 4.02 -19.91
N VAL A 219 -13.14 2.70 -20.00
CA VAL A 219 -12.04 1.97 -20.61
C VAL A 219 -11.96 2.36 -22.10
N LYS A 220 -10.83 2.95 -22.50
CA LYS A 220 -10.49 3.24 -23.91
C LYS A 220 -10.03 1.98 -24.62
N ASN A 221 -9.22 1.18 -23.92
CA ASN A 221 -8.74 -0.10 -24.41
C ASN A 221 -8.49 -1.03 -23.23
N SER A 222 -8.73 -2.32 -23.41
CA SER A 222 -8.35 -3.35 -22.45
C SER A 222 -7.82 -4.56 -23.20
N VAL A 223 -6.60 -4.99 -22.88
CA VAL A 223 -5.91 -6.08 -23.58
C VAL A 223 -5.50 -7.16 -22.60
N SER A 224 -5.82 -8.41 -22.96
CA SER A 224 -5.32 -9.60 -22.28
C SER A 224 -3.89 -9.91 -22.74
N ASP A 225 -3.02 -10.23 -21.80
CA ASP A 225 -1.62 -10.58 -22.04
C ASP A 225 -1.27 -11.87 -21.30
N SER A 226 -0.89 -12.89 -22.07
CA SER A 226 -0.59 -14.25 -21.59
C SER A 226 0.89 -14.47 -21.27
N ARG A 227 1.74 -13.43 -21.37
CA ARG A 227 3.15 -13.52 -20.97
C ARG A 227 3.33 -13.75 -19.47
N SER A 228 2.30 -13.44 -18.67
CA SER A 228 2.27 -13.68 -17.22
C SER A 228 0.85 -13.92 -16.70
N VAL A 229 0.73 -14.29 -15.43
CA VAL A 229 -0.52 -14.72 -14.79
C VAL A 229 -0.71 -14.00 -13.46
N GLY A 230 -1.95 -13.66 -13.14
CA GLY A 230 -2.30 -12.91 -11.95
C GLY A 230 -1.97 -11.42 -12.09
N VAL A 231 -2.13 -10.69 -10.99
CA VAL A 231 -1.94 -9.23 -10.97
C VAL A 231 -1.08 -8.84 -9.78
N SER A 232 -0.52 -7.64 -9.80
CA SER A 232 0.17 -7.07 -8.65
C SER A 232 -0.81 -6.85 -7.49
N ASN A 233 -0.29 -6.66 -6.29
CA ASN A 233 -1.12 -6.11 -5.22
C ASN A 233 -1.14 -4.58 -5.34
N GLY A 234 -2.30 -4.01 -5.68
CA GLY A 234 -2.50 -2.57 -5.84
C GLY A 234 -2.71 -1.81 -4.53
N SER A 235 -3.01 -2.52 -3.44
CA SER A 235 -3.41 -1.93 -2.16
C SER A 235 -2.27 -1.17 -1.46
N PRO A 236 -2.57 -0.28 -0.50
CA PRO A 236 -1.56 0.47 0.25
C PRO A 236 -0.69 -0.34 1.21
N TYR A 237 -0.91 -1.65 1.33
CA TYR A 237 -0.08 -2.55 2.17
C TYR A 237 1.28 -2.81 1.53
N PHE A 238 1.33 -2.93 0.20
CA PHE A 238 2.48 -3.49 -0.50
C PHE A 238 3.04 -2.55 -1.55
N LYS A 239 4.29 -2.82 -1.96
CA LYS A 239 4.95 -2.09 -3.04
C LYS A 239 5.31 -3.07 -4.14
N THR A 240 4.53 -3.09 -5.22
CA THR A 240 4.69 -4.09 -6.30
C THR A 240 4.66 -3.49 -7.71
N TYR A 241 4.58 -2.16 -7.81
CA TYR A 241 4.55 -1.40 -9.05
C TYR A 241 5.07 0.02 -8.79
N PHE A 242 5.50 0.69 -9.84
CA PHE A 242 6.04 2.04 -9.76
C PHE A 242 5.93 2.75 -11.12
N THR A 243 6.09 4.07 -11.10
CA THR A 243 6.31 4.86 -12.32
C THR A 243 7.76 5.29 -12.40
N LYS A 244 8.31 5.26 -13.61
CA LYS A 244 9.62 5.84 -13.92
C LYS A 244 9.40 7.16 -14.65
N ASP A 245 9.80 8.25 -14.01
CA ASP A 245 9.85 9.61 -14.57
C ASP A 245 8.50 10.11 -15.18
N ASN A 246 7.37 9.54 -14.75
CA ASN A 246 6.05 9.75 -15.36
C ASN A 246 5.98 9.43 -16.87
N GLU A 247 6.92 8.64 -17.39
CA GLU A 247 7.02 8.25 -18.80
C GLU A 247 6.74 6.75 -19.00
N ALA A 248 6.82 5.96 -17.93
CA ALA A 248 6.52 4.53 -17.99
C ALA A 248 5.93 4.03 -16.67
N PHE A 249 4.93 3.16 -16.80
CA PHE A 249 4.33 2.40 -15.72
C PHE A 249 4.91 0.99 -15.69
N TYR A 250 5.52 0.62 -14.58
CA TYR A 250 6.05 -0.73 -14.35
C TYR A 250 5.20 -1.43 -13.31
N TYR A 251 4.78 -2.66 -13.60
CA TYR A 251 3.92 -3.43 -12.73
C TYR A 251 4.30 -4.91 -12.78
N THR A 252 4.04 -5.59 -11.67
CA THR A 252 4.33 -7.02 -11.56
C THR A 252 3.07 -7.85 -11.74
N CYS A 253 3.24 -9.14 -12.04
CA CYS A 253 2.15 -10.12 -11.95
C CYS A 253 2.51 -11.14 -10.88
N PHE A 254 1.63 -11.27 -9.88
CA PHE A 254 1.74 -12.29 -8.83
C PHE A 254 0.72 -13.39 -9.10
N PRO A 255 1.18 -14.59 -9.49
CA PRO A 255 0.30 -15.73 -9.68
C PRO A 255 -0.17 -16.24 -8.32
N ARG A 256 -1.45 -16.59 -8.22
CA ARG A 256 -1.99 -17.21 -7.01
C ARG A 256 -1.48 -18.64 -6.85
N THR A 257 -1.20 -19.03 -5.61
CA THR A 257 -0.88 -20.43 -5.27
C THR A 257 -1.97 -21.37 -5.79
N GLY A 258 -1.58 -22.42 -6.50
CA GLY A 258 -2.53 -23.36 -7.13
C GLY A 258 -3.04 -22.93 -8.50
N ALA A 259 -2.79 -21.71 -8.97
CA ALA A 259 -3.09 -21.27 -10.33
C ALA A 259 -2.00 -21.69 -11.36
N GLY A 260 -0.92 -22.35 -10.93
CA GLY A 260 0.15 -22.89 -11.78
C GLY A 260 1.56 -22.55 -11.27
N THR A 261 2.58 -22.77 -12.12
CA THR A 261 4.01 -22.51 -11.89
C THR A 261 4.40 -21.05 -12.12
N GLY A 262 3.45 -20.13 -11.91
CA GLY A 262 3.60 -18.76 -12.37
C GLY A 262 4.85 -18.10 -11.78
N LYS A 263 5.67 -17.53 -12.65
CA LYS A 263 6.87 -16.80 -12.29
C LYS A 263 6.51 -15.32 -12.16
N ILE A 264 6.98 -14.67 -11.09
CA ILE A 264 6.71 -13.25 -10.87
C ILE A 264 7.51 -12.47 -11.90
N THR A 265 6.78 -11.68 -12.69
CA THR A 265 7.31 -11.01 -13.87
C THR A 265 7.07 -9.51 -13.75
N LEU A 266 8.07 -8.70 -14.10
CA LEU A 266 7.93 -7.26 -14.28
C LEU A 266 7.62 -6.93 -15.74
N LEU A 267 6.54 -6.19 -15.96
CA LEU A 267 6.05 -5.73 -17.25
C LEU A 267 5.99 -4.20 -17.24
N ARG A 268 5.71 -3.61 -18.40
CA ARG A 268 5.67 -2.16 -18.58
C ARG A 268 4.55 -1.74 -19.54
N ALA A 269 3.99 -0.57 -19.31
CA ALA A 269 3.32 0.24 -20.32
C ALA A 269 3.99 1.62 -20.41
N LEU A 270 4.18 2.14 -21.63
CA LEU A 270 4.74 3.47 -21.85
C LEU A 270 3.64 4.52 -21.78
N LYS A 271 4.00 5.76 -21.45
CA LYS A 271 3.09 6.92 -21.52
C LYS A 271 2.45 7.02 -22.90
N GLY A 272 1.13 7.21 -22.92
CA GLY A 272 0.34 7.29 -24.14
C GLY A 272 0.10 5.94 -24.84
N ALA A 273 0.73 4.85 -24.39
CA ALA A 273 0.44 3.53 -24.92
C ALA A 273 -0.97 3.08 -24.52
N THR A 274 -1.64 2.37 -25.43
CA THR A 274 -2.96 1.77 -25.19
C THR A 274 -2.87 0.28 -24.87
N VAL A 275 -1.67 -0.30 -24.89
CA VAL A 275 -1.38 -1.73 -24.67
C VAL A 275 -0.07 -1.89 -23.88
N PRO A 276 0.15 -3.04 -23.21
CA PRO A 276 1.45 -3.36 -22.64
C PRO A 276 2.58 -3.31 -23.68
N ASP A 277 3.79 -2.95 -23.24
CA ASP A 277 4.99 -3.01 -24.08
C ASP A 277 5.34 -4.47 -24.40
N ALA A 278 5.12 -4.87 -25.66
CA ALA A 278 5.36 -6.23 -26.13
C ALA A 278 6.85 -6.62 -26.09
N GLY A 279 7.77 -5.65 -26.17
CA GLY A 279 9.21 -5.88 -26.17
C GLY A 279 9.84 -5.93 -24.77
N TYR A 280 9.06 -5.66 -23.72
CA TYR A 280 9.55 -5.56 -22.35
C TYR A 280 8.96 -6.63 -21.44
N GLN A 281 9.86 -7.41 -20.83
CA GLN A 281 9.53 -8.39 -19.79
C GLN A 281 10.81 -8.72 -19.00
N ILE A 282 10.70 -8.81 -17.67
CA ILE A 282 11.74 -9.37 -16.80
C ILE A 282 11.13 -10.46 -15.93
N ASN A 283 11.69 -11.67 -15.99
CA ASN A 283 11.31 -12.75 -15.09
C ASN A 283 12.09 -12.62 -13.77
N LEU A 284 11.49 -11.96 -12.78
CA LEU A 284 12.16 -11.67 -11.51
C LEU A 284 12.46 -12.96 -10.74
N THR A 285 11.56 -13.95 -10.80
CA THR A 285 11.77 -15.25 -10.14
C THR A 285 13.01 -15.97 -10.68
N GLU A 286 13.23 -15.95 -11.99
CA GLU A 286 14.42 -16.56 -12.59
C GLU A 286 15.71 -15.81 -12.24
N LEU A 287 15.68 -14.48 -12.16
CA LEU A 287 16.85 -13.67 -11.80
C LEU A 287 17.41 -14.04 -10.42
N VAL A 288 16.57 -14.49 -9.50
CA VAL A 288 16.99 -14.92 -8.15
C VAL A 288 17.17 -16.44 -8.03
N GLY A 289 17.19 -17.16 -9.16
CA GLY A 289 17.41 -18.61 -9.21
C GLY A 289 16.19 -19.44 -8.81
N GLY A 290 14.99 -18.99 -9.15
CA GLY A 290 13.74 -19.71 -8.86
C GLY A 290 13.21 -19.49 -7.43
N LYS A 291 13.81 -18.58 -6.66
CA LYS A 291 13.41 -18.27 -5.29
C LYS A 291 12.12 -17.44 -5.24
N SER A 292 11.39 -17.55 -4.13
CA SER A 292 10.13 -16.83 -3.93
C SER A 292 10.40 -15.35 -3.71
N LEU A 293 9.76 -14.47 -4.49
CA LEU A 293 9.76 -13.03 -4.22
C LEU A 293 8.69 -12.66 -3.21
N GLU A 294 8.97 -11.61 -2.47
CA GLU A 294 8.04 -10.92 -1.59
C GLU A 294 7.42 -9.71 -2.29
N THR A 295 6.39 -9.13 -1.68
CA THR A 295 5.60 -8.00 -2.19
C THR A 295 6.26 -6.64 -1.91
N ALA A 296 7.59 -6.59 -2.04
CA ALA A 296 8.42 -5.41 -1.79
C ALA A 296 9.39 -5.20 -2.97
N ILE A 297 8.95 -4.43 -3.97
CA ILE A 297 9.60 -4.15 -5.24
C ILE A 297 9.40 -2.67 -5.58
N ASP A 298 10.48 -1.91 -5.75
CA ASP A 298 10.36 -0.47 -6.07
C ASP A 298 11.54 0.07 -6.87
N TYR A 299 11.33 1.21 -7.52
CA TYR A 299 12.35 1.95 -8.25
C TYR A 299 13.23 2.78 -7.33
N ILE A 300 14.53 2.59 -7.43
CA ILE A 300 15.53 3.30 -6.61
C ILE A 300 16.30 4.37 -7.41
N GLY A 301 15.90 4.60 -8.67
CA GLY A 301 16.57 5.54 -9.58
C GLY A 301 17.62 4.88 -10.47
N ASN A 302 18.08 5.62 -11.48
CA ASN A 302 19.16 5.19 -12.40
C ASN A 302 18.96 3.78 -12.98
N ASN A 303 17.75 3.53 -13.50
CA ASN A 303 17.34 2.24 -14.09
C ASN A 303 17.40 1.05 -13.13
N LYS A 304 17.43 1.28 -11.82
CA LYS A 304 17.52 0.20 -10.83
C LYS A 304 16.25 0.08 -10.02
N ILE A 305 15.90 -1.16 -9.70
CA ILE A 305 14.89 -1.49 -8.71
C ILE A 305 15.53 -2.28 -7.58
N VAL A 306 14.92 -2.19 -6.40
CA VAL A 306 15.12 -3.16 -5.32
C VAL A 306 14.05 -4.24 -5.42
N ILE A 307 14.43 -5.48 -5.13
CA ILE A 307 13.51 -6.60 -4.92
C ILE A 307 13.85 -7.30 -3.60
N LEU A 308 12.82 -7.81 -2.91
CA LEU A 308 12.96 -8.70 -1.77
C LEU A 308 12.55 -10.13 -2.16
N TYR A 309 13.36 -11.10 -1.78
CA TYR A 309 13.07 -12.53 -1.99
C TYR A 309 13.49 -13.36 -0.78
N ARG A 310 12.94 -14.58 -0.68
CA ARG A 310 13.28 -15.56 0.35
C ARG A 310 14.45 -16.41 -0.11
N ASP A 311 15.54 -16.44 0.66
CA ASP A 311 16.71 -17.29 0.45
C ASP A 311 16.81 -18.41 1.49
N PRO A 312 16.34 -19.63 1.19
CA PRO A 312 16.38 -20.76 2.13
C PRO A 312 17.78 -21.07 2.68
N ALA A 313 18.86 -20.64 2.01
CA ALA A 313 20.22 -20.80 2.52
C ALA A 313 20.47 -20.03 3.84
N LEU A 314 19.65 -19.02 4.15
CA LEU A 314 19.73 -18.25 5.39
C LEU A 314 18.92 -18.87 6.55
N GLY A 315 18.10 -19.89 6.26
CA GLY A 315 17.24 -20.57 7.22
C GLY A 315 15.75 -20.44 6.91
N ASN A 316 14.91 -20.66 7.92
CA ASN A 316 13.46 -20.80 7.73
C ASN A 316 12.67 -19.48 7.81
N SER A 317 12.88 -18.67 8.86
CA SER A 317 12.08 -17.46 9.12
C SER A 317 12.79 -16.18 8.71
N TYR A 318 14.04 -16.01 9.15
CA TYR A 318 14.88 -14.84 8.92
C TYR A 318 15.71 -14.99 7.65
N ASN A 319 15.02 -15.18 6.53
CA ASN A 319 15.60 -15.53 5.24
C ASN A 319 15.26 -14.54 4.11
N GLY A 320 14.77 -13.36 4.43
CA GLY A 320 14.63 -12.28 3.46
C GLY A 320 15.99 -11.78 2.99
N ARG A 321 16.13 -11.60 1.67
CA ARG A 321 17.31 -11.05 1.00
C ARG A 321 16.89 -9.99 0.00
N TYR A 322 17.60 -8.87 0.04
CA TYR A 322 17.42 -7.75 -0.88
C TYR A 322 18.41 -7.85 -2.04
N ALA A 323 17.94 -7.53 -3.24
CA ALA A 323 18.74 -7.51 -4.45
C ALA A 323 18.39 -6.30 -5.32
N ILE A 324 19.35 -5.90 -6.14
CA ILE A 324 19.22 -4.80 -7.10
C ILE A 324 19.19 -5.38 -8.50
N VAL A 325 18.18 -4.98 -9.27
CA VAL A 325 18.02 -5.35 -10.68
C VAL A 325 18.08 -4.10 -11.54
N ASP A 326 18.85 -4.14 -12.61
CA ASP A 326 18.82 -3.10 -13.64
C ASP A 326 17.70 -3.43 -14.64
N ILE A 327 16.74 -2.53 -14.77
CA ILE A 327 15.54 -2.74 -15.59
C ILE A 327 15.77 -2.46 -17.08
N GLU A 328 16.88 -1.81 -17.46
CA GLU A 328 17.23 -1.64 -18.87
C GLU A 328 18.04 -2.82 -19.39
N THR A 329 19.07 -3.26 -18.66
CA THR A 329 19.83 -4.46 -19.04
C THR A 329 19.12 -5.77 -18.68
N ARG A 330 18.11 -5.70 -17.82
CA ARG A 330 17.30 -6.81 -17.32
C ARG A 330 18.12 -7.84 -16.53
N GLN A 331 19.14 -7.37 -15.82
CA GLN A 331 20.07 -8.21 -15.06
C GLN A 331 19.97 -7.98 -13.57
N LEU A 332 20.15 -9.04 -12.79
CA LEU A 332 20.51 -8.94 -11.38
C LEU A 332 21.92 -8.35 -11.31
N ILE A 333 22.06 -7.17 -10.72
CA ILE A 333 23.36 -6.47 -10.66
C ILE A 333 24.06 -6.63 -9.31
N ARG A 334 23.29 -6.82 -8.24
CA ARG A 334 23.84 -6.95 -6.89
C ARG A 334 22.88 -7.69 -5.97
N VAL A 335 23.41 -8.58 -5.15
CA VAL A 335 22.76 -9.09 -3.95
C VAL A 335 23.34 -8.34 -2.75
N LEU A 336 22.49 -7.87 -1.83
CA LEU A 336 22.91 -7.13 -0.64
C LEU A 336 23.24 -8.13 0.48
N ASP A 337 24.31 -8.91 0.29
CA ASP A 337 24.71 -10.01 1.19
C ASP A 337 25.23 -9.54 2.56
N GLU A 338 25.60 -8.27 2.67
CA GLU A 338 26.05 -7.64 3.91
C GLU A 338 24.93 -7.45 4.93
N LEU A 339 23.67 -7.45 4.49
CA LEU A 339 22.52 -7.40 5.39
C LEU A 339 22.35 -8.75 6.11
N PRO A 340 21.97 -8.74 7.40
CA PRO A 340 21.49 -9.97 8.03
C PRO A 340 20.21 -10.44 7.34
N GLY A 341 19.90 -11.73 7.49
CA GLY A 341 18.62 -12.26 7.00
C GLY A 341 17.46 -11.55 7.68
N ASP A 342 16.57 -11.00 6.86
CA ASP A 342 15.37 -10.31 7.30
C ASP A 342 14.25 -11.33 7.59
N GLU A 343 13.29 -10.97 8.43
CA GLU A 343 11.98 -11.64 8.48
C GLU A 343 10.98 -10.75 7.75
N PRO A 344 10.81 -10.93 6.42
CA PRO A 344 9.94 -10.11 5.60
C PRO A 344 8.53 -10.00 6.16
N TYR A 345 8.00 -8.78 6.08
CA TYR A 345 6.60 -8.47 6.34
C TYR A 345 5.96 -7.85 5.08
N GLU A 346 5.67 -6.54 5.05
CA GLU A 346 5.02 -5.91 3.88
C GLU A 346 5.94 -4.93 3.14
N GLN A 347 6.16 -3.73 3.68
CA GLN A 347 7.02 -2.71 3.06
C GLN A 347 8.09 -2.21 4.03
N GLY A 348 9.21 -2.93 4.12
CA GLY A 348 10.33 -2.60 5.02
C GLY A 348 11.33 -1.57 4.48
N PHE A 349 11.03 -0.81 3.43
CA PHE A 349 12.00 0.13 2.85
C PHE A 349 11.37 1.36 2.19
N PHE A 350 12.19 2.38 1.99
CA PHE A 350 11.90 3.54 1.16
C PHE A 350 13.15 4.09 0.44
N VAL A 351 12.94 4.98 -0.52
CA VAL A 351 13.99 5.68 -1.26
C VAL A 351 13.94 7.18 -0.95
N GLN A 352 15.07 7.74 -0.55
CA GLN A 352 15.24 9.17 -0.29
C GLN A 352 16.63 9.61 -0.76
N ASP A 353 16.72 10.78 -1.38
CA ASP A 353 18.01 11.35 -1.83
C ASP A 353 18.87 10.36 -2.65
N LYS A 354 18.21 9.56 -3.50
CA LYS A 354 18.81 8.49 -4.34
C LYS A 354 19.48 7.35 -3.54
N LYS A 355 19.15 7.19 -2.27
CA LYS A 355 19.58 6.09 -1.40
C LYS A 355 18.40 5.24 -0.99
N LEU A 356 18.67 3.95 -0.78
CA LEU A 356 17.70 2.98 -0.31
C LEU A 356 17.89 2.78 1.20
N TYR A 357 16.81 2.91 1.96
CA TYR A 357 16.79 2.73 3.42
C TYR A 357 15.92 1.51 3.74
N ILE A 358 16.48 0.53 4.42
CA ILE A 358 15.87 -0.79 4.66
C ILE A 358 15.82 -1.04 6.16
N ALA A 359 14.63 -1.22 6.72
CA ALA A 359 14.44 -1.73 8.07
C ALA A 359 14.56 -3.25 8.05
N VAL A 360 15.57 -3.79 8.75
CA VAL A 360 15.80 -5.24 8.79
C VAL A 360 15.44 -5.79 10.17
N ASN A 361 14.50 -6.72 10.22
CA ASN A 361 14.15 -7.51 11.39
C ASN A 361 15.03 -8.76 11.42
N ALA A 362 16.08 -8.75 12.24
CA ALA A 362 17.11 -9.79 12.25
C ALA A 362 17.01 -10.68 13.49
N SER A 363 17.28 -11.98 13.33
CA SER A 363 17.36 -12.92 14.47
C SER A 363 18.56 -12.67 15.40
N LYS A 364 19.60 -12.00 14.92
CA LYS A 364 20.86 -11.78 15.64
C LYS A 364 21.44 -10.41 15.32
N GLY A 365 22.13 -9.82 16.30
CA GLY A 365 22.82 -8.55 16.15
C GLY A 365 21.97 -7.32 16.40
N GLY A 366 20.64 -7.47 16.54
CA GLY A 366 19.64 -6.40 16.74
C GLY A 366 19.04 -5.90 15.43
N ASN A 367 17.96 -5.15 15.54
CA ASN A 367 17.27 -4.56 14.38
C ASN A 367 17.83 -3.18 14.03
N TYR A 368 18.05 -2.90 12.74
CA TYR A 368 18.61 -1.63 12.28
C TYR A 368 18.04 -1.20 10.94
N VAL A 369 18.15 0.10 10.68
CA VAL A 369 18.10 0.66 9.34
C VAL A 369 19.44 0.37 8.65
N TRP A 370 19.39 -0.18 7.44
CA TRP A 370 20.52 -0.33 6.53
C TRP A 370 20.35 0.61 5.36
N ILE A 371 21.41 1.34 5.03
CA ILE A 371 21.39 2.36 3.99
C ILE A 371 22.28 1.90 2.86
N TYR A 372 21.70 1.67 1.70
CA TYR A 372 22.42 1.35 0.47
C TYR A 372 22.52 2.61 -0.41
N ASP A 373 23.75 2.94 -0.79
CA ASP A 373 24.08 4.01 -1.72
C ASP A 373 24.44 3.42 -3.09
N PRO A 374 23.55 3.52 -4.10
CA PRO A 374 23.80 2.95 -5.43
C PRO A 374 24.91 3.66 -6.22
N GLN A 375 25.34 4.86 -5.81
CA GLN A 375 26.42 5.59 -6.50
C GLN A 375 27.80 5.13 -6.04
N THR A 376 27.94 4.88 -4.73
CA THR A 376 29.22 4.43 -4.16
C THR A 376 29.30 2.92 -3.98
N ASP A 377 28.20 2.21 -4.23
CA ASP A 377 28.06 0.77 -4.02
C ASP A 377 28.36 0.36 -2.56
N LYS A 378 27.98 1.22 -1.60
CA LYS A 378 28.23 1.00 -0.17
C LYS A 378 26.95 0.78 0.62
N ILE A 379 27.07 -0.06 1.64
CA ILE A 379 26.04 -0.30 2.65
C ILE A 379 26.56 0.20 3.99
N THR A 380 25.75 1.00 4.69
CA THR A 380 26.05 1.52 6.02
C THR A 380 24.93 1.20 7.00
N LYS A 381 25.30 0.82 8.21
CA LYS A 381 24.36 0.64 9.32
C LYS A 381 23.95 2.00 9.89
N GLY A 382 22.65 2.20 10.07
CA GLY A 382 22.04 3.42 10.57
C GLY A 382 21.44 3.25 11.97
N MET A 383 20.30 3.88 12.17
CA MET A 383 19.53 3.88 13.42
C MET A 383 19.17 2.46 13.88
N LYS A 384 19.20 2.25 15.20
CA LYS A 384 18.69 1.04 15.85
C LYS A 384 17.17 1.08 15.88
N LEU A 385 16.54 -0.04 15.52
CA LEU A 385 15.09 -0.19 15.49
C LEU A 385 14.59 -1.00 16.70
N PRO A 386 13.29 -0.96 17.01
CA PRO A 386 12.72 -1.75 18.08
C PRO A 386 13.02 -3.25 17.91
N ASP A 387 13.41 -3.89 19.00
CA ASP A 387 13.60 -5.34 19.11
C ASP A 387 12.32 -6.00 19.66
N ARG A 388 12.27 -7.34 19.66
CA ARG A 388 11.13 -8.15 20.16
C ARG A 388 9.80 -7.83 19.46
N ILE A 389 9.90 -7.50 18.19
CA ILE A 389 8.79 -7.30 17.26
C ILE A 389 8.63 -8.54 16.38
N SER A 390 7.44 -8.74 15.81
CA SER A 390 7.18 -9.83 14.86
C SER A 390 7.59 -9.45 13.42
N GLY A 391 7.63 -8.16 13.11
CA GLY A 391 8.01 -7.65 11.81
C GLY A 391 7.76 -6.16 11.68
N PHE A 392 8.29 -5.56 10.62
CA PHE A 392 8.05 -4.16 10.28
C PHE A 392 7.03 -4.09 9.15
N ALA A 393 5.78 -3.75 9.50
CA ALA A 393 4.70 -3.62 8.53
C ALA A 393 4.99 -2.52 7.51
N ARG A 394 5.58 -1.42 7.97
CA ARG A 394 5.95 -0.33 7.10
C ARG A 394 7.14 0.44 7.61
N PHE A 395 8.09 0.74 6.74
CA PHE A 395 9.13 1.72 6.98
C PHE A 395 9.15 2.69 5.81
N ASP A 396 8.77 3.94 6.06
CA ASP A 396 8.50 4.88 4.98
C ASP A 396 8.68 6.34 5.43
N LYS A 397 8.52 7.26 4.49
CA LYS A 397 8.65 8.70 4.67
C LYS A 397 7.30 9.39 4.60
N PHE A 398 7.18 10.50 5.33
CA PHE A 398 6.00 11.36 5.32
C PHE A 398 5.94 12.31 4.12
N TYR A 399 7.08 12.56 3.48
CA TYR A 399 7.26 13.53 2.40
C TYR A 399 8.08 12.89 1.27
N ASP A 400 7.68 13.11 0.02
CA ASP A 400 8.37 12.59 -1.17
C ASP A 400 9.60 13.40 -1.57
#